data_AF-A0A936PGT5-F1
#
_entry.id   AF-A0A936PGT5-F1
#
_cell.length_a   1.000
_cell.length_b   1.000
_cell.length_c   1.000
_cell.angle_alpha   90.00
_cell.angle_beta   90.00
_cell.angle_gamma   90.00
#
_symmetry.space_group_name_H-M   'P 1'
#
loop_
_entity.id
_entity.type
_entity.pdbx_description
1 polymer ?
#
loop_
_entity_poly.entity_id
_entity_poly.type
_entity_poly.pdbx_seq_one_letter_code
_entity_poly.pdbx_strand_id
1 'polypeptide(L)'
;MKTVRYLSPAGNETWCLDGGQWRSVDSVASGFVWLVTDLPEESFVEIKTPRLFGKDRSAFIDRQLAARYPESPYRRSLPVEGGELFDRLAPTRHVLFGVDAGERIDAEIEALPQPIAAVSPVSLLLARLARHRELPPNLFVVMPGQGSLRIVFLRERTPVLTRLTLTPGEPKAQIDEIMRTLRHLENNLGLPRNLEHAVLLLGDANGVAPLMSTQRLRLVELPKYQNQPPADWRFPLFDLAIKEGTPQVAPMDKRVNYVSSRLGRAARVMAVVIALAGIGAVGSNLGSILSLIAQERGIAASIQKLDGQIAAVEAEIGKYGVAPNMLRDAIAINDREIASVPPLEAGFRLVADAISADPALRLSELQLRLILPSANTCGVDLTSEDGMKRPEATAPGVAKRRIEIGFDLTIPGSYGPRERAQTARLVSRRLTDVGGLSLWTDANKELSAGNLRGGTTVNAASRQGWCFTVPGMPAEEAMPAQEKRT
;
A
#
# COMPACT_ATOMS: atom_id res chain seq x y z
N MET A 1 8.29 -10.43 36.79
CA MET A 1 9.21 -9.77 37.72
C MET A 1 10.31 -9.10 36.91
N LYS A 2 10.73 -7.88 37.26
CA LYS A 2 11.82 -7.17 36.56
C LYS A 2 12.95 -6.90 37.54
N THR A 3 14.18 -7.17 37.12
CA THR A 3 15.35 -7.10 38.00
C THR A 3 16.34 -6.08 37.45
N VAL A 4 16.81 -5.19 38.32
CA VAL A 4 17.84 -4.21 38.03
C VAL A 4 19.10 -4.57 38.79
N ARG A 5 20.24 -4.52 38.11
CA ARG A 5 21.56 -4.56 38.73
C ARG A 5 22.11 -3.15 38.69
N TYR A 6 22.34 -2.55 39.85
CA TYR A 6 22.92 -1.21 39.97
C TYR A 6 24.44 -1.34 40.20
N LEU A 7 25.25 -0.77 39.31
CA LEU A 7 26.70 -0.79 39.39
C LEU A 7 27.20 0.63 39.66
N SER A 8 27.79 0.87 40.82
CA SER A 8 28.29 2.17 41.29
C SER A 8 29.77 2.10 41.69
N PRO A 9 30.46 3.21 41.99
CA PRO A 9 31.83 3.16 42.49
C PRO A 9 31.95 2.42 43.83
N ALA A 10 30.90 2.44 44.65
CA ALA A 10 30.86 1.78 45.95
C ALA A 10 30.63 0.26 45.87
N GLY A 11 30.21 -0.26 44.71
CA GLY A 11 29.91 -1.68 44.53
C GLY A 11 28.66 -1.89 43.69
N ASN A 12 28.16 -3.12 43.73
CA ASN A 12 26.97 -3.54 43.00
C ASN A 12 25.83 -3.92 43.95
N GLU A 13 24.60 -3.61 43.55
CA GLU A 13 23.38 -3.93 44.29
C GLU A 13 22.34 -4.50 43.34
N THR A 14 21.57 -5.48 43.80
CA THR A 14 20.50 -6.07 42.99
C THR A 14 19.14 -5.68 43.55
N TRP A 15 18.28 -5.18 42.67
CA TRP A 15 16.96 -4.66 43.01
C TRP A 15 15.91 -5.36 42.17
N CYS A 16 14.79 -5.68 42.79
CA CYS A 16 13.69 -6.35 42.12
C CYS A 16 12.38 -5.58 42.27
N LEU A 17 11.64 -5.44 41.16
CA LEU A 17 10.32 -4.83 41.16
C LEU A 17 9.27 -5.89 41.52
N ASP A 18 8.70 -5.76 42.71
CA ASP A 18 7.66 -6.62 43.26
C ASP A 18 6.51 -5.78 43.82
N GLY A 19 5.27 -6.10 43.44
CA GLY A 19 4.09 -5.33 43.87
C GLY A 19 4.12 -3.82 43.56
N GLY A 20 4.91 -3.39 42.57
CA GLY A 20 5.10 -1.96 42.23
C GLY A 20 6.12 -1.22 43.10
N GLN A 21 6.85 -1.93 43.96
CA GLN A 21 7.92 -1.36 44.79
C GLN A 21 9.26 -2.05 44.49
N TRP A 22 10.34 -1.27 44.58
CA TRP A 22 11.69 -1.79 44.45
C TRP A 22 12.18 -2.33 45.79
N ARG A 23 12.69 -3.56 45.79
CA ARG A 23 13.26 -4.22 46.97
C ARG A 23 14.65 -4.74 46.66
N SER A 24 15.58 -4.55 47.60
CA SER A 24 16.91 -5.14 47.51
C SER A 24 16.81 -6.66 47.65
N VAL A 25 17.55 -7.39 46.83
CA VAL A 25 17.59 -8.85 46.83
C VAL A 25 19.03 -9.33 46.68
N ASP A 26 19.37 -10.45 47.31
CA ASP A 26 20.73 -10.98 47.27
C ASP A 26 21.04 -11.70 45.95
N SER A 27 20.00 -12.21 45.27
CA SER A 27 20.17 -12.94 44.01
C SER A 27 19.02 -12.70 43.03
N VAL A 28 19.32 -12.91 41.75
CA VAL A 28 18.36 -12.75 40.65
C VAL A 28 17.57 -14.05 40.50
N ALA A 29 16.25 -13.98 40.69
CA ALA A 29 15.39 -15.17 40.70
C ALA A 29 15.20 -15.81 39.31
N SER A 30 14.87 -15.02 38.27
CA SER A 30 14.72 -15.48 36.87
C SER A 30 14.43 -14.31 35.93
N GLY A 31 14.66 -14.50 34.62
CA GLY A 31 14.31 -13.54 33.57
C GLY A 31 15.51 -12.75 33.04
N PHE A 32 15.28 -11.50 32.66
CA PHE A 32 16.31 -10.60 32.14
C PHE A 32 16.70 -9.55 33.18
N VAL A 33 17.96 -9.14 33.17
CA VAL A 33 18.49 -8.12 34.08
C VAL A 33 18.72 -6.80 33.33
N TRP A 34 18.26 -5.69 33.90
CA TRP A 34 18.60 -4.35 33.43
C TRP A 34 19.79 -3.84 34.23
N LEU A 35 20.95 -3.71 33.58
CA LEU A 35 22.15 -3.18 34.22
C LEU A 35 22.08 -1.65 34.18
N VAL A 36 22.05 -1.01 35.34
CA VAL A 36 22.09 0.45 35.50
C VAL A 36 23.48 0.80 36.04
N THR A 37 24.23 1.61 35.29
CA THR A 37 25.61 1.95 35.63
C THR A 37 25.70 3.39 36.11
N ASP A 38 26.41 3.63 37.19
CA ASP A 38 26.75 4.95 37.70
C ASP A 38 28.27 5.03 37.80
N LEU A 39 28.93 5.22 36.65
CA LEU A 39 30.39 5.17 36.54
C LEU A 39 31.01 6.54 36.22
N PRO A 40 32.21 6.87 36.73
CA PRO A 40 32.87 8.14 36.43
C PRO A 40 33.36 8.25 34.99
N GLU A 41 33.56 7.13 34.29
CA GLU A 41 34.04 7.04 32.90
C GLU A 41 32.92 7.27 31.85
N GLU A 42 31.77 7.80 32.28
CA GLU A 42 30.69 8.22 31.39
C GLU A 42 31.00 9.60 30.79
N SER A 43 30.76 9.82 29.50
CA SER A 43 30.97 11.15 28.90
C SER A 43 30.00 11.46 27.76
N PHE A 44 29.79 12.75 27.51
CA PHE A 44 29.02 13.29 26.39
C PHE A 44 29.92 14.12 25.47
N VAL A 45 29.70 14.00 24.16
CA VAL A 45 30.40 14.80 23.14
C VAL A 45 29.43 15.21 22.06
N GLU A 46 29.27 16.51 21.87
CA GLU A 46 28.47 17.03 20.78
C GLU A 46 29.26 16.99 19.46
N ILE A 47 28.65 16.46 18.41
CA ILE A 47 29.18 16.48 17.06
C ILE A 47 28.18 17.10 16.09
N LYS A 48 28.72 17.69 15.01
CA LYS A 48 27.94 18.08 13.84
C LYS A 48 28.19 17.08 12.73
N THR A 49 27.12 16.55 12.16
CA THR A 49 27.16 15.62 11.04
C THR A 49 26.66 16.31 9.78
N PRO A 50 27.24 16.02 8.60
CA PRO A 50 26.64 16.43 7.34
C PRO A 50 25.24 15.81 7.18
N ARG A 51 24.40 16.40 6.31
CA ARG A 51 23.06 15.88 5.99
C ARG A 51 23.20 14.59 5.17
N LEU A 52 23.32 13.47 5.86
CA LEU A 52 23.38 12.12 5.29
C LEU A 52 22.10 11.34 5.64
N PHE A 53 21.78 10.35 4.81
CA PHE A 53 20.60 9.50 4.98
C PHE A 53 20.97 8.02 5.05
N GLY A 54 20.07 7.22 5.60
CA GLY A 54 20.17 5.75 5.60
C GLY A 54 21.52 5.24 6.13
N LYS A 55 22.13 4.33 5.35
CA LYS A 55 23.36 3.62 5.69
C LYS A 55 24.58 4.52 5.79
N ASP A 56 24.67 5.56 4.96
CA ASP A 56 25.81 6.48 4.99
C ASP A 56 25.84 7.29 6.28
N ARG A 57 24.65 7.71 6.76
CA ARG A 57 24.52 8.37 8.06
C ARG A 57 24.94 7.45 9.20
N SER A 58 24.42 6.23 9.25
CA SER A 58 24.79 5.30 10.32
C SER A 58 26.28 4.99 10.29
N ALA A 59 26.85 4.70 9.11
CA ALA A 59 28.28 4.42 8.97
C ALA A 59 29.18 5.61 9.32
N PHE A 60 28.72 6.86 9.08
CA PHE A 60 29.45 8.04 9.53
C PHE A 60 29.41 8.18 11.05
N ILE A 61 28.21 8.07 11.65
CA ILE A 61 28.03 8.16 13.11
C ILE A 61 28.81 7.05 13.82
N ASP A 62 28.77 5.82 13.31
CA ASP A 62 29.49 4.68 13.89
C ASP A 62 31.01 4.89 13.84
N ARG A 63 31.53 5.50 12.76
CA ARG A 63 32.94 5.90 12.66
C ARG A 63 33.30 6.99 13.68
N GLN A 64 32.44 7.99 13.87
CA GLN A 64 32.64 9.03 14.88
C GLN A 64 32.61 8.46 16.31
N LEU A 65 31.69 7.53 16.58
CA LEU A 65 31.63 6.79 17.85
C LEU A 65 32.90 5.97 18.07
N ALA A 66 33.35 5.24 17.05
CA ALA A 66 34.56 4.43 17.12
C ALA A 66 35.84 5.27 17.32
N ALA A 67 35.92 6.41 16.65
CA ALA A 67 37.05 7.34 16.81
C ALA A 67 37.07 7.98 18.20
N ARG A 68 35.89 8.28 18.78
CA ARG A 68 35.81 8.94 20.09
C ARG A 68 35.97 7.97 21.26
N TYR A 69 35.43 6.76 21.13
CA TYR A 69 35.38 5.75 22.18
C TYR A 69 35.98 4.43 21.67
N PRO A 70 37.27 4.39 21.32
CA PRO A 70 37.87 3.23 20.63
C PRO A 70 37.75 1.94 21.46
N GLU A 71 38.01 2.04 22.76
CA GLU A 71 38.06 0.90 23.68
C GLU A 71 36.71 0.54 24.31
N SER A 72 35.66 1.34 24.11
CA SER A 72 34.34 1.08 24.70
C SER A 72 33.35 0.54 23.67
N PRO A 73 32.86 -0.70 23.82
CA PRO A 73 31.70 -1.17 23.07
C PRO A 73 30.39 -0.56 23.59
N TYR A 74 30.40 0.05 24.79
CA TYR A 74 29.25 0.63 25.47
C TYR A 74 29.05 2.09 25.08
N ARG A 75 28.71 2.31 23.80
CA ARG A 75 28.59 3.64 23.20
C ARG A 75 27.34 3.79 22.34
N ARG A 76 26.84 5.01 22.21
CA ARG A 76 25.65 5.32 21.41
C ARG A 76 25.62 6.78 20.96
N SER A 77 24.99 7.02 19.81
CA SER A 77 24.62 8.36 19.37
C SER A 77 23.16 8.69 19.77
N LEU A 78 22.96 9.90 20.27
CA LEU A 78 21.68 10.50 20.57
C LEU A 78 21.42 11.64 19.57
N PRO A 79 20.39 11.55 18.73
CA PRO A 79 20.05 12.66 17.85
C PRO A 79 19.56 13.86 18.68
N VAL A 80 20.07 15.04 18.36
CA VAL A 80 19.55 16.31 18.90
C VAL A 80 18.37 16.71 18.03
N GLU A 81 17.19 16.75 18.62
CA GLU A 81 15.96 17.09 17.89
C GLU A 81 15.97 18.58 17.50
N GLY A 82 15.87 18.84 16.20
CA GLY A 82 15.60 20.17 15.67
C GLY A 82 14.09 20.49 15.61
N GLY A 83 13.77 21.78 15.48
CA GLY A 83 12.39 22.25 15.38
C GLY A 83 11.70 21.84 14.08
N GLU A 84 12.43 21.82 12.97
CA GLU A 84 11.90 21.60 11.61
C GLU A 84 11.76 20.11 11.24
N LEU A 85 10.82 19.81 10.33
CA LEU A 85 10.56 18.44 9.86
C LEU A 85 11.80 17.79 9.25
N PHE A 86 12.57 18.54 8.46
CA PHE A 86 13.80 18.04 7.84
C PHE A 86 14.87 17.70 8.87
N ASP A 87 14.99 18.46 9.94
CA ASP A 87 15.94 18.18 11.03
C ASP A 87 15.54 16.95 11.85
N ARG A 88 14.25 16.58 11.87
CA ARG A 88 13.80 15.32 12.48
C ARG A 88 14.13 14.11 11.61
N LEU A 89 14.02 14.24 10.28
CA LEU A 89 14.33 13.16 9.35
C LEU A 89 15.84 12.93 9.23
N ALA A 90 16.61 14.01 9.20
CA ALA A 90 18.06 14.01 9.04
C ALA A 90 18.75 14.95 10.05
N PRO A 91 18.78 14.56 11.34
CA PRO A 91 19.42 15.38 12.37
C PRO A 91 20.90 15.56 12.05
N THR A 92 21.33 16.82 12.05
CA THR A 92 22.72 17.25 11.79
C THR A 92 23.53 17.45 13.06
N ARG A 93 22.89 17.39 14.22
CA ARG A 93 23.53 17.48 15.54
C ARG A 93 23.27 16.19 16.28
N HIS A 94 24.33 15.62 16.83
CA HIS A 94 24.28 14.40 17.62
C HIS A 94 25.10 14.59 18.89
N VAL A 95 24.64 13.98 19.97
CA VAL A 95 25.45 13.78 21.16
C VAL A 95 25.91 12.34 21.16
N LEU A 96 27.22 12.16 21.03
CA LEU A 96 27.86 10.88 21.27
C LEU A 96 27.96 10.67 22.77
N PHE A 97 27.67 9.45 23.19
CA PHE A 97 27.82 9.01 24.56
C PHE A 97 28.60 7.70 24.59
N GLY A 98 29.49 7.57 25.56
CA GLY A 98 30.27 6.36 25.80
C GLY A 98 30.56 6.16 27.28
N VAL A 99 30.81 4.91 27.66
CA VAL A 99 31.28 4.54 29.00
C VAL A 99 32.64 3.87 28.87
N ASP A 100 33.70 4.57 29.23
CA ASP A 100 35.09 4.09 29.10
C ASP A 100 35.49 3.18 30.29
N ALA A 101 34.57 2.31 30.69
CA ALA A 101 34.75 1.29 31.73
C ALA A 101 34.21 -0.06 31.23
N GLY A 102 34.51 -0.40 29.97
CA GLY A 102 33.97 -1.58 29.28
C GLY A 102 34.27 -2.88 30.00
N GLU A 103 35.52 -3.09 30.40
CA GLU A 103 35.94 -4.29 31.15
C GLU A 103 35.16 -4.48 32.45
N ARG A 104 34.88 -3.39 33.17
CA ARG A 104 34.11 -3.43 34.42
C ARG A 104 32.65 -3.83 34.17
N ILE A 105 32.06 -3.33 33.09
CA ILE A 105 30.69 -3.67 32.69
C ILE A 105 30.65 -5.14 32.21
N ASP A 106 31.63 -5.57 31.42
CA ASP A 106 31.73 -6.94 30.94
C ASP A 106 31.90 -7.93 32.10
N ALA A 107 32.78 -7.65 33.06
CA ALA A 107 32.94 -8.47 34.26
C ALA A 107 31.64 -8.59 35.07
N GLU A 108 30.87 -7.50 35.19
CA GLU A 108 29.58 -7.54 35.86
C GLU A 108 28.55 -8.35 35.07
N ILE A 109 28.54 -8.26 33.74
CA ILE A 109 27.65 -9.06 32.89
C ILE A 109 28.00 -10.55 32.96
N GLU A 110 29.29 -10.89 32.97
CA GLU A 110 29.77 -12.27 33.08
C GLU A 110 29.48 -12.88 34.45
N ALA A 111 29.47 -12.07 35.51
CA ALA A 111 29.07 -12.50 36.85
C ALA A 111 27.56 -12.76 36.98
N LEU A 112 26.73 -12.28 36.04
CA LEU A 112 25.28 -12.49 36.08
C LEU A 112 24.90 -13.86 35.49
N PRO A 113 24.16 -14.69 36.23
CA PRO A 113 23.69 -15.97 35.69
C PRO A 113 22.57 -15.80 34.64
N GLN A 114 21.97 -14.61 34.54
CA GLN A 114 20.88 -14.30 33.62
C GLN A 114 21.32 -13.35 32.51
N PRO A 115 20.73 -13.47 31.31
CA PRO A 115 20.99 -12.55 30.22
C PRO A 115 20.53 -11.13 30.54
N ILE A 116 21.27 -10.14 30.04
CA ILE A 116 20.90 -8.74 30.19
C ILE A 116 19.85 -8.29 29.16
N ALA A 117 18.97 -7.40 29.60
CA ALA A 117 18.02 -6.70 28.73
C ALA A 117 18.61 -5.42 28.12
N ALA A 118 19.42 -4.69 28.89
CA ALA A 118 19.97 -3.39 28.53
C ALA A 118 21.08 -2.97 29.52
N VAL A 119 21.98 -2.10 29.07
CA VAL A 119 22.89 -1.32 29.93
C VAL A 119 22.46 0.15 29.85
N SER A 120 22.00 0.70 30.98
CA SER A 120 21.37 2.03 31.09
C SER A 120 22.16 2.92 32.05
N PRO A 121 23.14 3.68 31.56
CA PRO A 121 23.89 4.65 32.34
C PRO A 121 23.00 5.68 33.04
N VAL A 122 23.29 5.97 34.30
CA VAL A 122 22.57 6.94 35.13
C VAL A 122 22.59 8.31 34.47
N SER A 123 23.71 8.74 33.89
CA SER A 123 23.77 10.04 33.20
C SER A 123 22.80 10.14 32.02
N LEU A 124 22.57 9.05 31.28
CA LEU A 124 21.57 9.00 30.21
C LEU A 124 20.14 9.04 30.74
N LEU A 125 19.88 8.36 31.86
CA LEU A 125 18.57 8.35 32.51
C LEU A 125 18.23 9.73 33.10
N LEU A 126 19.20 10.36 33.76
CA LEU A 126 19.09 11.73 34.27
C LEU A 126 18.88 12.75 33.13
N ALA A 127 19.65 12.64 32.04
CA ALA A 127 19.45 13.49 30.88
C ALA A 127 18.04 13.32 30.28
N ARG A 128 17.53 12.09 30.20
CA ARG A 128 16.15 11.83 29.72
C ARG A 128 15.11 12.46 30.65
N LEU A 129 15.26 12.32 31.96
CA LEU A 129 14.36 12.91 32.96
C LEU A 129 14.36 14.44 32.85
N ALA A 130 15.54 15.03 32.72
CA ALA A 130 15.74 16.49 32.67
C ALA A 130 15.36 17.15 31.36
N ARG A 131 15.10 16.38 30.29
CA ARG A 131 14.55 16.88 29.02
C ARG A 131 13.07 17.25 29.08
N HIS A 132 12.42 17.13 30.25
CA HIS A 132 11.02 17.49 30.44
C HIS A 132 10.75 18.97 30.07
N ARG A 133 9.62 19.26 29.44
CA ARG A 133 9.31 20.61 28.93
C ARG A 133 9.08 21.65 30.03
N GLU A 134 8.66 21.21 31.21
CA GLU A 134 8.46 22.10 32.38
C GLU A 134 9.78 22.50 33.04
N LEU A 135 10.87 21.76 32.77
CA LEU A 135 12.17 22.07 33.33
C LEU A 135 12.90 23.13 32.48
N PRO A 136 13.75 23.97 33.11
CA PRO A 136 14.58 24.94 32.40
C PRO A 136 15.44 24.29 31.32
N PRO A 137 15.65 24.97 30.17
CA PRO A 137 16.42 24.41 29.07
C PRO A 137 17.91 24.24 29.42
N ASN A 138 18.47 25.13 30.23
CA ASN A 138 19.81 25.01 30.79
C ASN A 138 19.69 24.59 32.25
N LEU A 139 20.13 23.37 32.57
CA LEU A 139 19.84 22.75 33.87
C LEU A 139 21.00 21.87 34.34
N PHE A 140 21.43 22.07 35.58
CA PHE A 140 22.20 21.08 36.33
C PHE A 140 21.25 20.08 36.97
N VAL A 141 21.50 18.80 36.76
CA VAL A 141 20.82 17.70 37.44
C VAL A 141 21.83 17.08 38.37
N VAL A 142 21.56 17.16 39.68
CA VAL A 142 22.47 16.72 40.72
C VAL A 142 21.82 15.59 41.49
N MET A 143 22.46 14.43 41.53
CA MET A 143 22.01 13.26 42.26
C MET A 143 23.10 12.84 43.25
N PRO A 144 22.93 13.13 44.55
CA PRO A 144 23.79 12.61 45.60
C PRO A 144 23.63 11.09 45.71
N GLY A 145 24.75 10.37 45.82
CA GLY A 145 24.82 8.95 46.13
C GLY A 145 25.52 8.71 47.47
N GLN A 146 25.73 7.44 47.84
CA GLN A 146 26.54 7.11 49.01
C GLN A 146 28.01 7.49 48.76
N GLY A 147 28.47 8.58 49.38
CA GLY A 147 29.84 9.09 49.22
C GLY A 147 30.20 9.58 47.82
N SER A 148 29.21 9.83 46.96
CA SER A 148 29.41 10.27 45.58
C SER A 148 28.40 11.34 45.18
N LEU A 149 28.75 12.11 44.15
CA LEU A 149 27.88 13.14 43.59
C LEU A 149 27.89 13.03 42.06
N ARG A 150 26.73 12.69 41.48
CA ARG A 150 26.52 12.70 40.04
C ARG A 150 25.97 14.06 39.61
N ILE A 151 26.64 14.71 38.67
CA ILE A 151 26.21 15.97 38.06
C ILE A 151 26.08 15.75 36.55
N VAL A 152 24.91 16.06 36.00
CA VAL A 152 24.66 16.09 34.56
C VAL A 152 24.22 17.51 34.19
N PHE A 153 24.86 18.10 33.19
CA PHE A 153 24.47 19.42 32.70
C PHE A 153 23.85 19.33 31.31
N LEU A 154 22.66 19.92 31.18
CA LEU A 154 21.97 20.08 29.91
C LEU A 154 22.08 21.54 29.46
N ARG A 155 22.49 21.73 28.21
CA ARG A 155 22.44 23.01 27.50
C ARG A 155 21.35 22.91 26.45
N GLU A 156 20.35 23.78 26.51
CA GLU A 156 19.19 23.75 25.60
C GLU A 156 18.53 22.36 25.53
N ARG A 157 18.35 21.70 26.68
CA ARG A 157 17.83 20.33 26.82
C ARG A 157 18.68 19.25 26.12
N THR A 158 19.92 19.58 25.78
CA THR A 158 20.89 18.63 25.21
C THR A 158 21.94 18.34 26.27
N PRO A 159 22.19 17.07 26.64
CA PRO A 159 23.24 16.74 27.59
C PRO A 159 24.61 17.04 26.98
N VAL A 160 25.42 17.83 27.68
CA VAL A 160 26.76 18.23 27.22
C VAL A 160 27.86 17.83 28.19
N LEU A 161 27.52 17.54 29.44
CA LEU A 161 28.47 17.10 30.46
C LEU A 161 27.82 16.13 31.44
N THR A 162 28.59 15.13 31.84
CA THR A 162 28.34 14.27 32.99
C THR A 162 29.61 14.20 33.81
N ARG A 163 29.48 14.14 35.12
CA ARG A 163 30.58 14.05 36.06
C ARG A 163 30.13 13.25 37.27
N LEU A 164 30.90 12.26 37.66
CA LEU A 164 30.75 11.57 38.95
C LEU A 164 32.02 11.80 39.75
N THR A 165 31.87 12.26 40.98
CA THR A 165 32.98 12.43 41.91
C THR A 165 32.68 11.74 43.21
N LEU A 166 33.72 11.23 43.87
CA LEU A 166 33.64 10.86 45.27
C LEU A 166 33.56 12.15 46.08
N THR A 167 32.44 12.37 46.76
CA THR A 167 32.13 13.61 47.45
C THR A 167 31.46 13.27 48.76
N PRO A 168 31.98 13.73 49.91
CA PRO A 168 31.32 13.55 51.19
C PRO A 168 29.88 14.06 51.14
N GLY A 169 28.99 13.45 51.91
CA GLY A 169 27.58 13.84 51.99
C GLY A 169 27.32 15.23 52.60
N GLU A 170 28.37 16.00 52.90
CA GLU A 170 28.28 17.32 53.49
C GLU A 170 27.77 18.37 52.47
N PRO A 171 26.77 19.20 52.83
CA PRO A 171 26.19 20.19 51.92
C PRO A 171 27.21 21.12 51.25
N LYS A 172 28.22 21.57 52.00
CA LYS A 172 29.26 22.46 51.47
C LYS A 172 30.12 21.77 50.42
N ALA A 173 30.51 20.52 50.65
CA ALA A 173 31.32 19.75 49.71
C ALA A 173 30.58 19.52 48.38
N GLN A 174 29.26 19.26 48.45
CA GLN A 174 28.43 19.14 47.26
C GLN A 174 28.35 20.45 46.47
N ILE A 175 28.16 21.58 47.15
CA ILE A 175 28.11 22.91 46.52
C ILE A 175 29.44 23.28 45.88
N ASP A 176 30.55 23.04 46.57
CA ASP A 176 31.88 23.32 46.04
C ASP A 176 32.12 22.53 44.74
N GLU A 177 31.65 21.29 44.67
CA GLU A 177 31.78 20.47 43.46
C GLU A 177 30.86 20.93 42.31
N ILE A 178 29.64 21.36 42.61
CA ILE A 178 28.76 22.00 41.62
C ILE A 178 29.44 23.26 41.04
N MET A 179 30.02 24.10 41.90
CA MET A 179 30.70 25.32 41.47
C MET A 179 31.97 25.04 40.68
N ARG A 180 32.75 24.01 41.02
CA ARG A 180 33.88 23.55 40.20
C ARG A 180 33.42 23.11 38.80
N THR A 181 32.30 22.39 38.74
CA THR A 181 31.71 21.94 37.48
C THR A 181 31.23 23.13 36.64
N LEU A 182 30.59 24.11 37.27
CA LEU A 182 30.18 25.36 36.61
C LEU A 182 31.39 26.10 36.03
N ARG A 183 32.46 26.31 36.81
CA ARG A 183 33.69 26.97 36.33
C ARG A 183 34.31 26.24 35.15
N HIS A 184 34.31 24.90 35.18
CA HIS A 184 34.77 24.09 34.05
C HIS A 184 33.93 24.35 32.79
N LEU A 185 32.60 24.40 32.92
CA LEU A 185 31.70 24.66 31.80
C LEU A 185 31.83 26.10 31.27
N GLU A 186 32.01 27.10 32.14
CA GLU A 186 32.28 28.49 31.76
C GLU A 186 33.59 28.60 30.94
N ASN A 187 34.63 27.87 31.35
CA ASN A 187 35.93 27.94 30.69
C ASN A 187 35.99 27.14 29.38
N ASN A 188 35.33 25.98 29.30
CA ASN A 188 35.51 25.05 28.19
C ASN A 188 34.33 24.97 27.23
N LEU A 189 33.10 25.24 27.69
CA LEU A 189 31.88 25.13 26.88
C LEU A 189 31.20 26.49 26.62
N GLY A 190 31.85 27.59 27.02
CA GLY A 190 31.40 28.95 26.74
C GLY A 190 30.09 29.32 27.42
N LEU A 191 29.81 28.77 28.60
CA LEU A 191 28.66 29.24 29.39
C LEU A 191 28.86 30.70 29.79
N PRO A 192 27.81 31.55 29.65
CA PRO A 192 27.87 32.94 30.06
C PRO A 192 28.11 33.04 31.56
N ARG A 193 29.13 33.82 31.93
CA ARG A 193 29.47 34.10 33.34
C ARG A 193 28.42 35.01 33.96
N ASN A 194 28.30 34.92 35.29
CA ASN A 194 27.47 35.80 36.14
C ASN A 194 25.95 35.66 35.99
N LEU A 195 25.45 34.69 35.22
CA LEU A 195 24.02 34.36 35.19
C LEU A 195 23.64 33.43 36.35
N GLU A 196 22.37 33.48 36.72
CA GLU A 196 21.81 32.49 37.64
C GLU A 196 21.62 31.15 36.91
N HIS A 197 22.06 30.05 37.53
CA HIS A 197 21.98 28.72 36.93
C HIS A 197 20.95 27.84 37.66
N ALA A 198 20.08 27.20 36.88
CA ALA A 198 19.07 26.30 37.42
C ALA A 198 19.69 24.96 37.85
N VAL A 199 19.30 24.48 39.04
CA VAL A 199 19.75 23.21 39.61
C VAL A 199 18.53 22.39 40.03
N LEU A 200 18.42 21.16 39.52
CA LEU A 200 17.49 20.15 39.99
C LEU A 200 18.28 19.19 40.90
N LEU A 201 17.97 19.21 42.20
CA LEU A 201 18.58 18.32 43.18
C LEU A 201 17.66 17.11 43.41
N LEU A 202 18.16 15.92 43.10
CA LEU A 202 17.50 14.63 43.29
C LEU A 202 18.02 13.97 44.58
N GLY A 203 17.76 14.61 45.71
CA GLY A 203 18.20 14.19 47.03
C GLY A 203 17.63 15.09 48.12
N ASP A 204 18.13 14.96 49.34
CA ASP A 204 17.76 15.88 50.42
C ASP A 204 18.34 17.29 50.13
N ALA A 205 17.47 18.30 50.12
CA ALA A 205 17.83 19.70 49.92
C ALA A 205 18.19 20.43 51.23
N ASN A 206 17.98 19.79 52.39
CA ASN A 206 18.27 20.36 53.70
C ASN A 206 19.75 20.74 53.81
N GLY A 207 20.02 21.99 54.20
CA GLY A 207 21.39 22.53 54.31
C GLY A 207 22.05 22.91 52.98
N VAL A 208 21.61 22.36 51.86
CA VAL A 208 22.12 22.68 50.52
C VAL A 208 21.44 23.92 49.93
N ALA A 209 20.12 24.04 50.08
CA ALA A 209 19.34 25.14 49.49
C ALA A 209 19.78 26.55 49.92
N PRO A 210 20.10 26.84 51.20
CA PRO A 210 20.62 28.15 51.60
C PRO A 210 21.96 28.47 50.92
N LEU A 211 22.85 27.48 50.82
CA LEU A 211 24.16 27.65 50.20
C LEU A 211 24.05 27.92 48.69
N MET A 212 23.12 27.27 47.99
CA MET A 212 22.85 27.52 46.57
C MET A 212 22.46 28.97 46.29
N SER A 213 21.59 29.54 47.13
CA SER A 213 21.12 30.93 46.94
C SER A 213 22.26 31.94 46.99
N THR A 214 23.28 31.70 47.82
CA THR A 214 24.47 32.58 47.92
C THR A 214 25.42 32.47 46.72
N GLN A 215 25.33 31.38 45.95
CA GLN A 215 26.18 31.09 44.79
C GLN A 215 25.47 31.30 43.44
N ARG A 216 24.33 32.02 43.42
CA ARG A 216 23.50 32.24 42.22
C ARG A 216 23.05 30.93 41.54
N LEU A 217 22.81 29.91 42.36
CA LEU A 217 22.21 28.65 41.94
C LEU A 217 20.73 28.66 42.34
N ARG A 218 19.84 28.52 41.36
CA ARG A 218 18.40 28.47 41.58
C ARG A 218 17.93 27.03 41.65
N LEU A 219 17.46 26.61 42.81
CA LEU A 219 16.82 25.30 42.97
C LEU A 219 15.53 25.25 42.15
N VAL A 220 15.35 24.19 41.37
CA VAL A 220 14.17 23.93 40.54
C VAL A 220 13.33 22.86 41.19
N GLU A 221 12.02 23.08 41.21
CA GLU A 221 11.06 22.09 41.69
C GLU A 221 10.90 20.93 40.71
N LEU A 222 10.57 19.76 41.25
CA LEU A 222 10.28 18.59 40.46
C LEU A 222 8.98 18.77 39.66
N PRO A 223 8.89 18.21 38.44
CA PRO A 223 7.65 18.23 37.66
C PRO A 223 6.48 17.60 38.43
N LYS A 224 5.26 18.11 38.20
CA LYS A 224 4.05 17.83 39.00
C LYS A 224 3.56 16.37 39.01
N TYR A 225 4.12 15.48 38.19
CA TYR A 225 3.72 14.06 38.16
C TYR A 225 4.29 13.24 39.33
N GLN A 226 5.17 13.80 40.16
CA GLN A 226 5.61 13.22 41.43
C GLN A 226 5.00 14.01 42.59
N ASN A 227 3.88 13.52 43.14
CA ASN A 227 3.19 14.16 44.26
C ASN A 227 4.02 14.17 45.56
N GLN A 228 5.00 13.27 45.68
CA GLN A 228 5.97 13.21 46.78
C GLN A 228 7.34 12.77 46.24
N PRO A 229 8.45 13.28 46.80
CA PRO A 229 9.78 12.77 46.47
C PRO A 229 9.86 11.28 46.84
N PRO A 230 10.48 10.43 46.00
CA PRO A 230 10.68 9.03 46.32
C PRO A 230 11.61 8.88 47.54
N ALA A 231 11.47 7.77 48.26
CA ALA A 231 12.39 7.42 49.34
C ALA A 231 13.85 7.28 48.83
N ASP A 232 14.01 6.85 47.58
CA ASP A 232 15.30 6.75 46.89
C ASP A 232 15.15 7.19 45.44
N TRP A 233 15.98 8.16 45.02
CA TRP A 233 15.98 8.69 43.66
C TRP A 233 16.48 7.71 42.60
N ARG A 234 17.11 6.60 43.01
CA ARG A 234 17.44 5.49 42.12
C ARG A 234 16.19 4.80 41.60
N PHE A 235 15.10 4.74 42.36
CA PHE A 235 13.88 4.02 41.97
C PHE A 235 13.18 4.59 40.73
N PRO A 236 12.96 5.92 40.61
CA PRO A 236 12.50 6.51 39.35
C PRO A 236 13.43 6.23 38.16
N LEU A 237 14.75 6.16 38.39
CA LEU A 237 15.71 5.82 37.34
C LEU A 237 15.60 4.35 36.95
N PHE A 238 15.37 3.44 37.90
CA PHE A 238 15.10 2.03 37.65
C PHE A 238 13.82 1.87 36.84
N ASP A 239 12.75 2.59 37.21
CA ASP A 239 11.50 2.63 36.45
C ASP A 239 11.70 3.13 35.02
N LEU A 240 12.56 4.14 34.83
CA LEU A 240 12.94 4.60 33.50
C LEU A 240 13.76 3.55 32.75
N ALA A 241 14.73 2.90 33.37
CA ALA A 241 15.60 1.90 32.75
C ALA A 241 14.81 0.71 32.20
N ILE A 242 13.74 0.30 32.89
CA ILE A 242 12.89 -0.83 32.49
C ILE A 242 11.78 -0.48 31.49
N LYS A 243 11.59 0.81 31.17
CA LYS A 243 10.60 1.26 30.17
C LYS A 243 11.10 0.99 28.76
N GLU A 244 10.16 0.67 27.87
CA GLU A 244 10.49 0.50 26.46
C GLU A 244 10.92 1.82 25.83
N GLY A 245 11.91 1.77 24.94
CA GLY A 245 12.42 2.96 24.25
C GLY A 245 13.32 3.86 25.10
N THR A 246 13.75 3.40 26.28
CA THR A 246 14.79 4.08 27.07
C THR A 246 16.17 3.93 26.38
N PRO A 247 16.97 5.01 26.29
CA PRO A 247 18.33 4.93 25.76
C PRO A 247 19.17 3.95 26.58
N GLN A 248 19.90 3.10 25.86
CA GLN A 248 20.75 2.07 26.43
C GLN A 248 21.99 1.90 25.54
N VAL A 249 23.11 1.46 26.10
CA VAL A 249 24.40 1.39 25.41
C VAL A 249 24.94 -0.01 25.21
N ALA A 250 24.27 -1.06 25.72
CA ALA A 250 24.77 -2.42 25.51
C ALA A 250 24.77 -2.77 24.02
N PRO A 251 25.87 -3.38 23.53
CA PRO A 251 25.99 -3.84 22.16
C PRO A 251 25.03 -5.02 21.91
N MET A 252 24.76 -5.30 20.63
CA MET A 252 23.68 -6.22 20.26
C MET A 252 23.99 -7.67 20.63
N ASP A 253 25.24 -8.09 20.53
CA ASP A 253 25.77 -9.40 20.94
C ASP A 253 25.44 -9.73 22.40
N LYS A 254 25.59 -8.77 23.31
CA LYS A 254 25.25 -8.95 24.73
C LYS A 254 23.74 -9.02 25.00
N ARG A 255 22.91 -8.57 24.05
CA ARG A 255 21.44 -8.46 24.19
C ARG A 255 20.66 -9.45 23.33
N VAL A 256 21.34 -10.35 22.60
CA VAL A 256 20.69 -11.27 21.65
C VAL A 256 19.54 -12.04 22.28
N ASN A 257 19.72 -12.60 23.48
CA ASN A 257 18.70 -13.37 24.18
C ASN A 257 17.45 -12.53 24.50
N TYR A 258 17.65 -11.28 24.91
CA TYR A 258 16.53 -10.37 25.19
C TYR A 258 15.77 -10.03 23.91
N VAL A 259 16.49 -9.64 22.86
CA VAL A 259 15.88 -9.24 21.58
C VAL A 259 15.19 -10.43 20.91
N SER A 260 15.81 -11.60 20.91
CA SER A 260 15.24 -12.83 20.34
C SER A 260 13.99 -13.28 21.09
N SER A 261 13.96 -13.20 22.43
CA SER A 261 12.76 -13.54 23.20
C SER A 261 11.58 -12.62 22.88
N ARG A 262 11.85 -11.32 22.63
CA ARG A 262 10.85 -10.33 22.26
C ARG A 262 10.34 -10.55 20.84
N LEU A 263 11.25 -10.79 19.90
CA LEU A 263 10.91 -11.16 18.52
C LEU A 263 10.12 -12.48 18.47
N GLY A 264 10.52 -13.49 19.24
CA GLY A 264 9.82 -14.76 19.34
C GLY A 264 8.43 -14.63 19.94
N ARG A 265 8.20 -13.67 20.85
CA ARG A 265 6.85 -13.35 21.33
C ARG A 265 6.00 -12.70 20.24
N ALA A 266 6.55 -11.73 19.51
CA ALA A 266 5.87 -11.08 18.39
C ALA A 266 5.55 -12.07 17.26
N ALA A 267 6.50 -12.94 16.91
CA ALA A 267 6.33 -14.00 15.93
C ALA A 267 5.23 -14.99 16.33
N ARG A 268 5.16 -15.38 17.61
CA ARG A 268 4.07 -16.23 18.12
C ARG A 268 2.71 -15.55 18.04
N VAL A 269 2.62 -14.27 18.39
CA VAL A 269 1.36 -13.50 18.27
C VAL A 269 0.94 -13.43 16.79
N MET A 270 1.87 -13.10 15.89
CA MET A 270 1.62 -13.08 14.45
C MET A 270 1.19 -14.45 13.93
N ALA A 271 1.83 -15.53 14.37
CA ALA A 271 1.46 -16.90 14.00
C ALA A 271 0.03 -17.25 14.43
N VAL A 272 -0.38 -16.85 15.64
CA VAL A 272 -1.76 -17.02 16.12
C VAL A 272 -2.74 -16.22 15.26
N VAL A 273 -2.43 -14.97 14.93
CA VAL A 273 -3.29 -14.14 14.06
C VAL A 273 -3.43 -14.76 12.67
N ILE A 274 -2.32 -15.22 12.08
CA ILE A 274 -2.32 -15.91 10.77
C ILE A 274 -3.15 -17.20 10.84
N ALA A 275 -3.01 -17.99 11.92
CA ALA A 275 -3.78 -19.21 12.11
C ALA A 275 -5.29 -18.92 12.24
N LEU A 276 -5.67 -17.91 13.01
CA LEU A 276 -7.07 -17.48 13.15
C LEU A 276 -7.65 -16.97 11.82
N ALA A 277 -6.87 -16.20 11.05
CA ALA A 277 -7.25 -15.76 9.71
C ALA A 277 -7.43 -16.96 8.76
N GLY A 278 -6.55 -17.97 8.84
CA GLY A 278 -6.66 -19.22 8.10
C GLY A 278 -7.93 -20.00 8.45
N ILE A 279 -8.26 -20.13 9.74
CA ILE A 279 -9.49 -20.78 10.20
C ILE A 279 -10.73 -20.02 9.68
N GLY A 280 -10.72 -18.69 9.75
CA GLY A 280 -11.80 -17.85 9.22
C GLY A 280 -12.01 -18.04 7.70
N ALA A 281 -10.92 -18.09 6.93
CA ALA A 281 -10.99 -18.34 5.49
C ALA A 281 -11.57 -19.73 5.17
N VAL A 282 -11.16 -20.79 5.88
CA VAL A 282 -11.71 -22.14 5.71
C VAL A 282 -13.20 -22.20 6.06
N GLY A 283 -13.64 -21.51 7.13
CA GLY A 283 -15.05 -21.41 7.50
C GLY A 283 -15.93 -20.77 6.42
N SER A 284 -15.42 -19.73 5.75
CA SER A 284 -16.14 -19.06 4.65
C SER A 284 -16.30 -19.95 3.42
N ASN A 285 -15.27 -20.75 3.09
CA ASN A 285 -15.33 -21.71 1.99
C ASN A 285 -16.33 -22.85 2.28
N LEU A 286 -16.42 -23.34 3.52
CA LEU A 286 -17.39 -24.38 3.89
C LEU A 286 -18.84 -23.89 3.75
N GLY A 287 -19.11 -22.63 4.11
CA GLY A 287 -20.42 -22.00 3.93
C GLY A 287 -20.82 -21.90 2.45
N SER A 288 -19.86 -21.56 1.58
CA SER A 288 -20.10 -21.51 0.13
C SER A 288 -20.44 -22.89 -0.46
N ILE A 289 -19.74 -23.95 -0.03
CA ILE A 289 -19.99 -25.33 -0.48
C ILE A 289 -21.37 -25.80 -0.04
N LEU A 290 -21.76 -25.53 1.21
CA LEU A 290 -23.10 -25.88 1.71
C LEU A 290 -24.20 -25.12 0.96
N SER A 291 -23.97 -23.85 0.60
CA SER A 291 -24.92 -23.09 -0.22
C SER A 291 -25.05 -23.64 -1.64
N LEU A 292 -23.96 -24.16 -2.22
CA LEU A 292 -23.97 -24.83 -3.52
C LEU A 292 -24.80 -26.12 -3.51
N ILE A 293 -24.66 -26.94 -2.45
CA ILE A 293 -25.43 -28.17 -2.26
C ILE A 293 -26.93 -27.86 -2.05
N ALA A 294 -27.24 -26.78 -1.34
CA ALA A 294 -28.63 -26.32 -1.19
C ALA A 294 -29.21 -25.84 -2.53
N GLN A 295 -28.40 -25.19 -3.37
CA GLN A 295 -28.79 -24.72 -4.69
C GLN A 295 -29.03 -25.87 -5.68
N GLU A 296 -28.22 -26.93 -5.66
CA GLU A 296 -28.44 -28.15 -6.45
C GLU A 296 -29.80 -28.80 -6.15
N ARG A 297 -30.19 -28.86 -4.86
CA ARG A 297 -31.50 -29.39 -4.47
C ARG A 297 -32.65 -28.51 -4.98
N GLY A 298 -32.46 -27.19 -5.03
CA GLY A 298 -33.42 -26.25 -5.60
C GLY A 298 -33.55 -26.39 -7.13
N ILE A 299 -32.45 -26.66 -7.82
CA ILE A 299 -32.45 -26.90 -9.27
C ILE A 299 -33.16 -28.21 -9.61
N ALA A 300 -32.90 -29.29 -8.87
CA ALA A 300 -33.58 -30.58 -9.07
C ALA A 300 -35.11 -30.47 -8.89
N ALA A 301 -35.57 -29.72 -7.88
CA ALA A 301 -36.99 -29.45 -7.66
C ALA A 301 -37.61 -28.60 -8.79
N SER A 302 -36.83 -27.68 -9.38
CA SER A 302 -37.28 -26.83 -10.49
C SER A 302 -37.40 -27.62 -11.80
N ILE A 303 -36.46 -28.53 -12.07
CA ILE A 303 -36.51 -29.46 -13.22
C ILE A 303 -37.77 -30.32 -13.13
N GLN A 304 -38.04 -30.92 -11.96
CA GLN A 304 -39.23 -31.76 -11.77
C GLN A 304 -40.54 -30.97 -11.97
N LYS A 305 -40.57 -29.70 -11.59
CA LYS A 305 -41.71 -28.81 -11.82
C LYS A 305 -41.90 -28.47 -13.31
N LEU A 306 -40.81 -28.20 -14.02
CA LEU A 306 -40.82 -27.90 -15.46
C LEU A 306 -41.22 -29.13 -16.28
N ASP A 307 -40.73 -30.31 -15.95
CA ASP A 307 -41.15 -31.56 -16.59
C ASP A 307 -42.65 -31.81 -16.38
N GLY A 308 -43.18 -31.52 -15.19
CA GLY A 308 -44.62 -31.56 -14.93
C GLY A 308 -45.42 -30.57 -15.77
N GLN A 309 -44.89 -29.37 -16.01
CA GLN A 309 -45.53 -28.36 -16.86
C GLN A 309 -45.46 -28.75 -18.34
N ILE A 310 -44.34 -29.29 -18.81
CA ILE A 310 -44.19 -29.80 -20.18
C ILE A 310 -45.18 -30.94 -20.43
N ALA A 311 -45.29 -31.89 -19.50
CA ALA A 311 -46.26 -32.98 -19.61
C ALA A 311 -47.71 -32.48 -19.64
N ALA A 312 -48.03 -31.44 -18.86
CA ALA A 312 -49.36 -30.83 -18.88
C ALA A 312 -49.68 -30.16 -20.23
N VAL A 313 -48.71 -29.43 -20.80
CA VAL A 313 -48.85 -28.78 -22.11
C VAL A 313 -48.95 -29.82 -23.23
N GLU A 314 -48.15 -30.88 -23.20
CA GLU A 314 -48.24 -31.99 -24.17
C GLU A 314 -49.60 -32.69 -24.12
N ALA A 315 -50.13 -32.92 -22.91
CA ALA A 315 -51.46 -33.50 -22.74
C ALA A 315 -52.57 -32.57 -23.26
N GLU A 316 -52.39 -31.26 -23.17
CA GLU A 316 -53.33 -30.28 -23.70
C GLU A 316 -53.27 -30.18 -25.23
N ILE A 317 -52.06 -30.17 -25.82
CA ILE A 317 -51.86 -30.20 -27.28
C ILE A 317 -52.46 -31.48 -27.89
N GLY A 318 -52.28 -32.63 -27.22
CA GLY A 318 -52.86 -33.90 -27.65
C GLY A 318 -54.39 -33.88 -27.75
N LYS A 319 -55.09 -33.03 -26.96
CA LYS A 319 -56.56 -32.87 -27.05
C LYS A 319 -57.02 -32.27 -28.37
N TYR A 320 -56.15 -31.53 -29.05
CA TYR A 320 -56.44 -30.94 -30.37
C TYR A 320 -56.11 -31.89 -31.53
N GLY A 321 -55.79 -33.15 -31.26
CA GLY A 321 -55.57 -34.19 -32.28
C GLY A 321 -54.23 -34.07 -33.03
N VAL A 322 -53.32 -33.23 -32.54
CA VAL A 322 -51.98 -33.02 -33.13
C VAL A 322 -50.94 -33.69 -32.23
N ALA A 323 -50.05 -34.49 -32.81
CA ALA A 323 -48.93 -35.06 -32.07
C ALA A 323 -48.00 -33.92 -31.59
N PRO A 324 -47.68 -33.80 -30.30
CA PRO A 324 -46.86 -32.69 -29.79
C PRO A 324 -45.50 -32.54 -30.48
N ASN A 325 -44.90 -33.66 -30.90
CA ASN A 325 -43.66 -33.67 -31.68
C ASN A 325 -43.84 -33.02 -33.06
N MET A 326 -44.97 -33.26 -33.71
CA MET A 326 -45.29 -32.64 -35.00
C MET A 326 -45.50 -31.13 -34.87
N LEU A 327 -46.07 -30.66 -33.75
CA LEU A 327 -46.18 -29.23 -33.47
C LEU A 327 -44.81 -28.60 -33.18
N ARG A 328 -43.94 -29.28 -32.41
CA ARG A 328 -42.56 -28.82 -32.19
C ARG A 328 -41.77 -28.72 -33.49
N ASP A 329 -41.89 -29.73 -34.35
CA ASP A 329 -41.25 -29.74 -35.66
C ASP A 329 -41.83 -28.65 -36.57
N ALA A 330 -43.15 -28.44 -36.55
CA ALA A 330 -43.81 -27.37 -37.31
C ALA A 330 -43.39 -25.97 -36.84
N ILE A 331 -43.26 -25.74 -35.53
CA ILE A 331 -42.74 -24.48 -34.97
C ILE A 331 -41.28 -24.30 -35.37
N ALA A 332 -40.45 -25.34 -35.24
CA ALA A 332 -39.05 -25.28 -35.64
C ALA A 332 -38.88 -25.02 -37.15
N ILE A 333 -39.74 -25.58 -38.00
CA ILE A 333 -39.76 -25.33 -39.44
C ILE A 333 -40.27 -23.91 -39.74
N ASN A 334 -41.34 -23.46 -39.09
CA ASN A 334 -41.85 -22.09 -39.27
C ASN A 334 -40.81 -21.04 -38.89
N ASP A 335 -40.14 -21.22 -37.75
CA ASP A 335 -39.10 -20.31 -37.29
C ASP A 335 -37.87 -20.33 -38.22
N ARG A 336 -37.51 -21.51 -38.74
CA ARG A 336 -36.36 -21.67 -39.65
C ARG A 336 -36.63 -21.23 -41.09
N GLU A 337 -37.81 -21.49 -41.64
CA GLU A 337 -38.10 -21.32 -43.07
C GLU A 337 -39.00 -20.12 -43.39
N ILE A 338 -39.83 -19.67 -42.46
CA ILE A 338 -40.84 -18.63 -42.72
C ILE A 338 -40.48 -17.35 -41.95
N ALA A 339 -40.38 -17.41 -40.63
CA ALA A 339 -40.12 -16.22 -39.80
C ALA A 339 -38.69 -15.66 -39.98
N SER A 340 -37.74 -16.50 -40.40
CA SER A 340 -36.34 -16.08 -40.60
C SER A 340 -36.05 -15.44 -41.97
N VAL A 341 -37.05 -15.39 -42.88
CA VAL A 341 -36.88 -14.79 -44.22
C VAL A 341 -37.09 -13.28 -44.14
N PRO A 342 -36.05 -12.45 -44.35
CA PRO A 342 -36.20 -11.01 -44.34
C PRO A 342 -37.04 -10.49 -45.53
N PRO A 343 -37.78 -9.38 -45.35
CA PRO A 343 -38.59 -8.79 -46.41
C PRO A 343 -37.71 -8.26 -47.54
N LEU A 344 -37.94 -8.75 -48.77
CA LEU A 344 -37.13 -8.40 -49.95
C LEU A 344 -37.26 -6.92 -50.35
N GLU A 345 -38.37 -6.28 -49.99
CA GLU A 345 -38.66 -4.88 -50.32
C GLU A 345 -37.58 -3.91 -49.80
N ALA A 346 -37.06 -4.16 -48.59
CA ALA A 346 -36.03 -3.32 -48.00
C ALA A 346 -34.74 -3.31 -48.85
N GLY A 347 -34.40 -4.45 -49.45
CA GLY A 347 -33.26 -4.57 -50.35
C GLY A 347 -33.44 -3.77 -51.65
N PHE A 348 -34.63 -3.83 -52.24
CA PHE A 348 -34.95 -3.07 -53.45
C PHE A 348 -34.96 -1.55 -53.20
N ARG A 349 -35.51 -1.10 -52.06
CA ARG A 349 -35.49 0.31 -51.68
C ARG A 349 -34.05 0.83 -51.52
N LEU A 350 -33.16 0.04 -50.94
CA LEU A 350 -31.76 0.42 -50.75
C LEU A 350 -31.04 0.64 -52.08
N VAL A 351 -31.25 -0.24 -53.07
CA VAL A 351 -30.69 -0.07 -54.43
C VAL A 351 -31.32 1.16 -55.11
N ALA A 352 -32.64 1.34 -54.99
CA ALA A 352 -33.32 2.51 -55.55
C ALA A 352 -32.80 3.83 -54.95
N ASP A 353 -32.61 3.90 -53.63
CA ASP A 353 -32.05 5.05 -52.93
C ASP A 353 -30.60 5.32 -53.31
N ALA A 354 -29.79 4.28 -53.55
CA ALA A 354 -28.42 4.45 -54.00
C ALA A 354 -28.32 5.10 -55.39
N ILE A 355 -29.26 4.78 -56.30
CA ILE A 355 -29.25 5.23 -57.70
C ILE A 355 -30.03 6.54 -57.89
N SER A 356 -30.99 6.85 -57.02
CA SER A 356 -31.90 8.01 -57.17
C SER A 356 -31.23 9.38 -57.26
N ALA A 357 -29.96 9.48 -56.87
CA ALA A 357 -29.17 10.71 -56.94
C ALA A 357 -29.01 11.26 -58.35
N ASP A 358 -29.01 10.38 -59.35
CA ASP A 358 -28.74 10.72 -60.74
C ASP A 358 -29.77 10.05 -61.66
N PRO A 359 -30.71 10.83 -62.23
CA PRO A 359 -31.80 10.28 -63.05
C PRO A 359 -31.31 9.70 -64.38
N ALA A 360 -30.07 9.97 -64.78
CA ALA A 360 -29.49 9.46 -66.02
C ALA A 360 -28.91 8.05 -65.86
N LEU A 361 -28.75 7.55 -64.63
CA LEU A 361 -28.31 6.18 -64.38
C LEU A 361 -29.39 5.17 -64.80
N ARG A 362 -28.93 4.03 -65.34
CA ARG A 362 -29.79 2.91 -65.71
C ARG A 362 -29.27 1.64 -65.06
N LEU A 363 -30.14 0.96 -64.32
CA LEU A 363 -29.90 -0.36 -63.77
C LEU A 363 -29.92 -1.37 -64.92
N SER A 364 -28.78 -1.99 -65.22
CA SER A 364 -28.66 -3.00 -66.29
C SER A 364 -28.89 -4.41 -65.78
N GLU A 365 -28.53 -4.69 -64.53
CA GLU A 365 -28.70 -6.00 -63.91
C GLU A 365 -28.95 -5.85 -62.42
N LEU A 366 -29.82 -6.69 -61.86
CA LEU A 366 -30.08 -6.79 -60.43
C LEU A 366 -30.32 -8.25 -60.08
N GLN A 367 -29.49 -8.77 -59.18
CA GLN A 367 -29.57 -10.11 -58.63
C GLN A 367 -29.79 -10.02 -57.12
N LEU A 368 -30.74 -10.79 -56.63
CA LEU A 368 -31.02 -10.91 -55.20
C LEU A 368 -31.04 -12.38 -54.82
N ARG A 369 -30.29 -12.75 -53.78
CA ARG A 369 -30.18 -14.14 -53.30
C ARG A 369 -30.31 -14.17 -51.79
N LEU A 370 -31.12 -15.10 -51.28
CA LEU A 370 -31.15 -15.41 -49.86
C LEU A 370 -30.02 -16.38 -49.54
N ILE A 371 -29.12 -15.99 -48.65
CA ILE A 371 -27.93 -16.77 -48.31
C ILE A 371 -27.96 -17.22 -46.85
N LEU A 372 -27.50 -18.45 -46.65
CA LEU A 372 -27.26 -18.97 -45.31
C LEU A 372 -26.09 -18.19 -44.66
N PRO A 373 -26.04 -18.09 -43.32
CA PRO A 373 -24.97 -17.42 -42.60
C PRO A 373 -23.55 -17.86 -43.02
N SER A 374 -23.39 -19.12 -43.41
CA SER A 374 -22.13 -19.74 -43.82
C SER A 374 -21.88 -19.84 -45.32
N ALA A 375 -22.78 -19.33 -46.18
CA ALA A 375 -22.61 -19.40 -47.63
C ALA A 375 -21.65 -18.33 -48.16
N ASN A 376 -20.90 -18.66 -49.21
CA ASN A 376 -20.06 -17.72 -49.96
C ASN A 376 -20.89 -16.56 -50.52
N THR A 377 -20.34 -15.35 -50.49
CA THR A 377 -21.07 -14.11 -50.81
C THR A 377 -20.38 -13.36 -51.95
N CYS A 378 -21.15 -12.89 -52.95
CA CYS A 378 -20.66 -12.01 -54.02
C CYS A 378 -19.48 -12.57 -54.81
N GLY A 379 -19.40 -13.90 -55.00
CA GLY A 379 -18.30 -14.57 -55.70
C GLY A 379 -16.95 -14.57 -54.95
N VAL A 380 -16.90 -14.04 -53.73
CA VAL A 380 -15.73 -14.07 -52.86
C VAL A 380 -15.76 -15.35 -52.03
N ASP A 381 -14.72 -16.18 -52.18
CA ASP A 381 -14.49 -17.33 -51.31
C ASP A 381 -14.16 -16.82 -49.90
N LEU A 382 -15.02 -17.12 -48.94
CA LEU A 382 -14.87 -16.75 -47.51
C LEU A 382 -13.66 -17.45 -46.83
N THR A 383 -12.90 -18.23 -47.59
CA THR A 383 -11.66 -18.92 -47.20
C THR A 383 -10.39 -18.17 -47.60
N SER A 384 -10.48 -17.05 -48.34
CA SER A 384 -9.32 -16.23 -48.67
C SER A 384 -8.97 -15.28 -47.52
N GLU A 385 -7.71 -15.33 -47.05
CA GLU A 385 -7.17 -14.62 -45.88
C GLU A 385 -7.00 -13.09 -46.05
N ASP A 386 -7.63 -12.48 -47.06
CA ASP A 386 -7.54 -11.04 -47.28
C ASP A 386 -8.54 -10.27 -46.41
N GLY A 387 -8.17 -10.07 -45.15
CA GLY A 387 -8.28 -8.78 -44.45
C GLY A 387 -9.65 -8.10 -44.27
N MET A 388 -10.77 -8.73 -44.62
CA MET A 388 -12.11 -8.16 -44.43
C MET A 388 -12.84 -8.88 -43.29
N LYS A 389 -13.12 -8.13 -42.22
CA LYS A 389 -13.70 -8.57 -40.95
C LYS A 389 -14.86 -9.56 -41.15
N ARG A 390 -14.58 -10.83 -40.83
CA ARG A 390 -15.58 -11.87 -40.58
C ARG A 390 -16.55 -11.37 -39.49
N PRO A 391 -17.87 -11.33 -39.71
CA PRO A 391 -18.80 -11.12 -38.61
C PRO A 391 -18.66 -12.28 -37.63
N GLU A 392 -18.52 -11.97 -36.34
CA GLU A 392 -18.39 -12.96 -35.26
C GLU A 392 -19.49 -14.01 -35.33
N ALA A 393 -19.09 -15.28 -35.25
CA ALA A 393 -19.99 -16.42 -35.24
C ALA A 393 -20.90 -16.33 -34.00
N THR A 394 -22.16 -15.97 -34.22
CA THR A 394 -23.19 -16.04 -33.19
C THR A 394 -23.48 -17.51 -32.88
N ALA A 395 -23.73 -17.83 -31.61
CA ALA A 395 -23.94 -19.19 -31.11
C ALA A 395 -24.95 -20.01 -31.96
N PRO A 396 -24.79 -21.35 -32.04
CA PRO A 396 -25.68 -22.21 -32.81
C PRO A 396 -27.10 -22.09 -32.27
N GLY A 397 -28.01 -21.52 -33.07
CA GLY A 397 -29.41 -21.31 -32.70
C GLY A 397 -29.98 -19.92 -33.03
N VAL A 398 -29.15 -18.92 -33.38
CA VAL A 398 -29.61 -17.54 -33.67
C VAL A 398 -29.01 -16.97 -34.96
N ALA A 399 -28.52 -17.82 -35.87
CA ALA A 399 -27.87 -17.35 -37.09
C ALA A 399 -28.91 -16.92 -38.15
N LYS A 400 -29.22 -15.61 -38.20
CA LYS A 400 -30.21 -15.03 -39.13
C LYS A 400 -29.73 -15.13 -40.58
N ARG A 401 -30.61 -15.53 -41.50
CA ARG A 401 -30.34 -15.52 -42.95
C ARG A 401 -29.96 -14.10 -43.41
N ARG A 402 -29.10 -13.99 -44.42
CA ARG A 402 -28.68 -12.70 -45.00
C ARG A 402 -29.24 -12.58 -46.42
N ILE A 403 -29.45 -11.35 -46.89
CA ILE A 403 -29.76 -11.09 -48.30
C ILE A 403 -28.47 -10.64 -48.97
N GLU A 404 -28.13 -11.28 -50.08
CA GLU A 404 -27.10 -10.83 -51.01
C GLU A 404 -27.77 -10.09 -52.17
N ILE A 405 -27.26 -8.90 -52.48
CA ILE A 405 -27.75 -8.06 -53.57
C ILE A 405 -26.56 -7.65 -54.43
N GLY A 406 -26.58 -8.06 -55.69
CA GLY A 406 -25.64 -7.66 -56.72
C GLY A 406 -26.34 -6.84 -57.79
N PHE A 407 -25.76 -5.72 -58.23
CA PHE A 407 -26.36 -4.92 -59.28
C PHE A 407 -25.34 -4.19 -60.14
N ASP A 408 -25.67 -4.02 -61.41
CA ASP A 408 -24.85 -3.30 -62.38
C ASP A 408 -25.55 -2.04 -62.85
N LEU A 409 -24.80 -0.94 -62.93
CA LEU A 409 -25.26 0.31 -63.53
C LEU A 409 -24.56 0.58 -64.86
N THR A 410 -25.36 1.11 -65.78
CA THR A 410 -24.89 1.75 -67.01
C THR A 410 -24.84 3.25 -66.79
N ILE A 411 -23.62 3.81 -66.80
CA ILE A 411 -23.40 5.25 -66.73
C ILE A 411 -23.44 5.83 -68.16
N PRO A 412 -24.17 6.92 -68.42
CA PRO A 412 -24.27 7.50 -69.76
C PRO A 412 -22.90 7.83 -70.37
N GLY A 413 -22.74 7.54 -71.66
CA GLY A 413 -21.50 7.83 -72.40
C GLY A 413 -21.15 9.32 -72.45
N SER A 414 -22.14 10.21 -72.26
CA SER A 414 -21.96 11.67 -72.16
C SER A 414 -21.18 12.10 -70.93
N TYR A 415 -21.02 11.24 -69.92
CA TYR A 415 -20.31 11.59 -68.69
C TYR A 415 -18.81 11.54 -68.93
N GLY A 416 -18.12 12.64 -68.60
CA GLY A 416 -16.66 12.70 -68.62
C GLY A 416 -16.04 11.79 -67.55
N PRO A 417 -14.74 11.46 -67.64
CA PRO A 417 -14.08 10.56 -66.69
C PRO A 417 -14.22 10.99 -65.22
N ARG A 418 -14.21 12.30 -64.96
CA ARG A 418 -14.40 12.87 -63.62
C ARG A 418 -15.84 12.68 -63.11
N GLU A 419 -16.83 12.88 -63.97
CA GLU A 419 -18.25 12.71 -63.63
C GLU A 419 -18.56 11.24 -63.35
N ARG A 420 -18.03 10.31 -64.17
CA ARG A 420 -18.18 8.86 -63.91
C ARG A 420 -17.61 8.45 -62.56
N ALA A 421 -16.41 8.93 -62.22
CA ALA A 421 -15.79 8.67 -60.93
C ALA A 421 -16.60 9.28 -59.78
N GLN A 422 -17.15 10.49 -59.97
CA GLN A 422 -17.99 11.15 -58.96
C GLN A 422 -19.31 10.41 -58.75
N THR A 423 -19.96 9.94 -59.81
CA THR A 423 -21.21 9.17 -59.72
C THR A 423 -20.99 7.82 -59.06
N ALA A 424 -19.93 7.09 -59.43
CA ALA A 424 -19.58 5.83 -58.76
C ALA A 424 -19.28 6.04 -57.27
N ARG A 425 -18.52 7.09 -56.91
CA ARG A 425 -18.25 7.47 -55.51
C ARG A 425 -19.53 7.74 -54.73
N LEU A 426 -20.50 8.40 -55.35
CA LEU A 426 -21.75 8.77 -54.69
C LEU A 426 -22.61 7.53 -54.40
N VAL A 427 -22.72 6.62 -55.36
CA VAL A 427 -23.43 5.34 -55.18
C VAL A 427 -22.76 4.52 -54.07
N SER A 428 -21.44 4.33 -54.11
CA SER A 428 -20.71 3.58 -53.08
C SER A 428 -20.86 4.22 -51.70
N ARG A 429 -20.79 5.56 -51.60
CA ARG A 429 -20.99 6.28 -50.34
C ARG A 429 -22.38 6.03 -49.75
N ARG A 430 -23.44 6.14 -50.57
CA ARG A 430 -24.81 5.87 -50.10
C ARG A 430 -24.98 4.44 -49.60
N LEU A 431 -24.36 3.46 -50.23
CA LEU A 431 -24.37 2.06 -49.75
C LEU A 431 -23.59 1.90 -48.44
N THR A 432 -22.44 2.57 -48.30
CA THR A 432 -21.60 2.46 -47.08
C THR A 432 -22.22 3.16 -45.87
N ASP A 433 -23.04 4.19 -46.10
CA ASP A 433 -23.74 4.93 -45.03
C ASP A 433 -24.90 4.13 -44.41
N VAL A 434 -25.29 2.98 -44.99
CA VAL A 434 -26.34 2.11 -44.43
C VAL A 434 -25.78 1.21 -43.32
N GLY A 435 -26.25 1.43 -42.09
CA GLY A 435 -25.86 0.64 -40.92
C GLY A 435 -26.14 -0.86 -41.09
N GLY A 436 -25.11 -1.69 -40.88
CA GLY A 436 -25.22 -3.16 -40.95
C GLY A 436 -24.99 -3.77 -42.34
N LEU A 437 -24.80 -2.97 -43.39
CA LEU A 437 -24.49 -3.45 -44.74
C LEU A 437 -23.00 -3.78 -44.89
N SER A 438 -22.70 -4.94 -45.48
CA SER A 438 -21.33 -5.33 -45.87
C SER A 438 -21.17 -5.23 -47.37
N LEU A 439 -20.40 -4.25 -47.85
CA LEU A 439 -20.11 -4.04 -49.28
C LEU A 439 -18.88 -4.86 -49.69
N TRP A 440 -19.07 -5.84 -50.58
CA TRP A 440 -18.04 -6.79 -51.02
C TRP A 440 -17.40 -6.37 -52.34
N THR A 441 -18.22 -6.02 -53.33
CA THR A 441 -17.76 -5.50 -54.64
C THR A 441 -18.14 -4.03 -54.76
N ASP A 442 -17.18 -3.19 -55.11
CA ASP A 442 -17.32 -1.74 -55.17
C ASP A 442 -16.68 -1.17 -56.43
N ALA A 443 -17.52 -0.83 -57.41
CA ALA A 443 -17.09 -0.27 -58.69
C ALA A 443 -16.22 0.99 -58.56
N ASN A 444 -16.41 1.81 -57.52
CA ASN A 444 -15.56 3.00 -57.29
C ASN A 444 -14.11 2.62 -56.96
N LYS A 445 -13.90 1.52 -56.22
CA LYS A 445 -12.54 1.02 -55.92
C LYS A 445 -11.89 0.46 -57.19
N GLU A 446 -12.65 -0.24 -58.02
CA GLU A 446 -12.16 -0.78 -59.30
C GLU A 446 -11.78 0.34 -60.29
N LEU A 447 -12.62 1.38 -60.43
CA LEU A 447 -12.31 2.57 -61.23
C LEU A 447 -11.08 3.32 -60.72
N SER A 448 -10.86 3.35 -59.40
CA SER A 448 -9.70 3.99 -58.79
C SER A 448 -8.42 3.17 -58.99
N ALA A 449 -8.50 1.84 -58.97
CA ALA A 449 -7.37 0.94 -59.22
C ALA A 449 -6.93 0.95 -60.70
N GLY A 450 -7.86 1.08 -61.65
CA GLY A 450 -7.57 1.19 -63.08
C GLY A 450 -6.82 2.48 -63.47
N ASN A 451 -7.00 3.58 -62.73
CA ASN A 451 -6.33 4.85 -63.00
C ASN A 451 -4.85 4.91 -62.58
N LEU A 452 -4.37 3.97 -61.75
CA LEU A 452 -2.98 3.93 -61.26
C LEU A 452 -2.05 3.06 -62.13
N ARG A 453 -2.59 2.23 -63.01
CA ARG A 453 -1.84 1.44 -64.00
C ARG A 453 -2.06 2.08 -65.37
N GLY A 454 -1.21 3.03 -65.74
CA GLY A 454 -1.31 3.74 -67.01
C GLY A 454 -1.51 2.78 -68.20
N GLY A 455 -2.68 2.86 -68.84
CA GLY A 455 -2.97 2.17 -70.10
C GLY A 455 -4.12 1.17 -70.07
N THR A 456 -5.36 1.67 -70.15
CA THR A 456 -6.40 1.28 -71.13
C THR A 456 -7.66 2.06 -70.78
N THR A 457 -8.18 2.82 -71.76
CA THR A 457 -9.47 3.49 -71.62
C THR A 457 -10.53 2.43 -71.38
N VAL A 458 -11.07 2.39 -70.16
CA VAL A 458 -12.31 1.68 -69.87
C VAL A 458 -13.36 2.20 -70.84
N ASN A 459 -13.76 1.33 -71.77
CA ASN A 459 -14.62 1.64 -72.90
C ASN A 459 -15.89 2.38 -72.43
N ALA A 460 -16.42 3.29 -73.25
CA ALA A 460 -17.55 4.19 -72.91
C ALA A 460 -18.90 3.51 -72.59
N ALA A 461 -18.90 2.19 -72.40
CA ALA A 461 -20.05 1.37 -72.00
C ALA A 461 -19.67 0.31 -70.93
N SER A 462 -18.66 0.57 -70.09
CA SER A 462 -18.33 -0.35 -68.99
C SER A 462 -19.44 -0.37 -67.94
N ARG A 463 -20.10 -1.51 -67.79
CA ARG A 463 -20.97 -1.79 -66.65
C ARG A 463 -20.16 -1.66 -65.37
N GLN A 464 -20.72 -0.98 -64.39
CA GLN A 464 -20.13 -0.78 -63.07
C GLN A 464 -20.93 -1.63 -62.09
N GLY A 465 -20.29 -2.59 -61.42
CA GLY A 465 -20.98 -3.56 -60.57
C GLY A 465 -20.75 -3.32 -59.08
N TRP A 466 -21.81 -3.49 -58.29
CA TRP A 466 -21.76 -3.50 -56.83
C TRP A 466 -22.36 -4.79 -56.30
N CYS A 467 -21.80 -5.31 -55.21
CA CYS A 467 -22.39 -6.45 -54.51
C CYS A 467 -22.23 -6.29 -53.00
N PHE A 468 -23.33 -6.44 -52.26
CA PHE A 468 -23.37 -6.25 -50.83
C PHE A 468 -24.29 -7.27 -50.14
N THR A 469 -24.11 -7.44 -48.84
CA THR A 469 -25.00 -8.25 -47.99
C THR A 469 -25.62 -7.44 -46.87
N VAL A 470 -26.87 -7.75 -46.54
CA VAL A 470 -27.65 -7.13 -45.47
C VAL A 470 -28.11 -8.20 -44.48
N PRO A 471 -27.98 -7.99 -43.16
CA PRO A 471 -28.50 -8.91 -42.15
C PRO A 471 -30.02 -8.94 -42.23
N GLY A 472 -30.62 -10.12 -42.10
CA GLY A 472 -32.08 -10.24 -42.12
C GLY A 472 -32.72 -9.42 -41.00
N MET A 473 -33.46 -8.36 -41.37
CA MET A 473 -34.29 -7.62 -40.43
C MET A 473 -35.50 -8.48 -40.05
N PRO A 474 -35.88 -8.56 -38.75
CA PRO A 474 -37.06 -9.29 -38.33
C PRO A 474 -38.31 -8.70 -39.00
N ALA A 475 -39.21 -9.55 -39.48
CA ALA A 475 -40.46 -9.18 -40.15
C ALA A 475 -41.50 -8.46 -39.25
N GLU A 476 -41.11 -8.05 -38.05
CA GLU A 476 -42.03 -7.62 -36.97
C GLU A 476 -42.62 -6.21 -37.18
N GLU A 477 -42.26 -5.51 -38.25
CA GLU A 477 -42.94 -4.26 -38.67
C GLU A 477 -43.89 -4.45 -39.87
N ALA A 478 -44.11 -5.68 -40.36
CA ALA A 478 -44.90 -5.95 -41.57
C ALA A 478 -46.15 -6.85 -41.36
N MET A 479 -46.76 -6.84 -40.17
CA MET A 479 -48.13 -7.34 -40.00
C MET A 479 -49.07 -6.22 -39.54
N PRO A 480 -50.19 -5.95 -40.24
CA PRO A 480 -51.17 -4.98 -39.79
C PRO A 480 -51.79 -5.45 -38.47
N ALA A 481 -51.91 -4.51 -37.53
CA ALA A 481 -52.58 -4.69 -36.25
C ALA A 481 -53.94 -5.38 -36.45
N GLN A 482 -54.06 -6.63 -35.99
CA GLN A 482 -55.35 -7.29 -35.93
C GLN A 482 -56.22 -6.60 -34.89
N GLU A 483 -57.28 -6.00 -35.43
CA GLU A 483 -58.45 -5.44 -34.76
C GLU A 483 -58.93 -6.36 -33.62
N LYS A 484 -58.85 -5.87 -32.39
CA LYS A 484 -59.63 -6.43 -31.28
C LYS A 484 -61.11 -6.18 -31.57
N ARG A 485 -61.87 -7.22 -31.89
CA ARG A 485 -63.33 -7.25 -31.71
C ARG A 485 -63.70 -8.33 -30.71
N THR A 486 -64.15 -7.83 -29.55
CA THR A 486 -65.08 -8.38 -28.54
C THR A 486 -65.02 -9.86 -28.21
#